data_AF-A0A916CGU4-F1
#
_entry.id   AF-A0A916CGU4-F1
#
_cell.length_a   1.000
_cell.length_b   1.000
_cell.length_c   1.000
_cell.angle_alpha   90.00
_cell.angle_beta   90.00
_cell.angle_gamma   90.00
#
_symmetry.space_group_name_H-M   'P 1'
#
loop_
_entity.id
_entity.type
_entity.pdbx_description
1 polymer ?
#
loop_
_entity_poly.entity_id
_entity_poly.type
_entity_poly.pdbx_seq_one_letter_code
_entity_poly.pdbx_strand_id
1 'polypeptide(L)'
;MRQEALIIASLLILCGCESDRERMIKVIEKRIATTLHQDWRDGIPLDDLATVRGYCGQMPELKGCEDLQAQLEDISISLASCQADQSSTLCKSFTRVVSKHPISSLLPKTYPVELPHTPFYWAMPTAALQAQAANFEYRRDVAYRWWIACSPLFLSCIALFIAVVSIWFGSSRWEAKKLRRAAQLAQQRTILAERERVHHAELARAHIEAERQARLEREAGIAEQRRIAAQQESERLAAEAAAKTAAEEAEVASLLDAACTSTKGKRRKNASSSH
;
A
#
# COMPACT_ATOMS: atom_id res chain seq x y z
N MET A 1 -76.51 -23.68 -81.06
CA MET A 1 -75.21 -23.06 -81.40
C MET A 1 -74.97 -21.68 -80.76
N ARG A 2 -75.85 -20.67 -80.87
CA ARG A 2 -75.60 -19.34 -80.26
C ARG A 2 -75.60 -19.30 -78.72
N GLN A 3 -76.43 -20.12 -78.05
CA GLN A 3 -76.48 -20.17 -76.57
C GLN A 3 -75.27 -20.88 -75.93
N GLU A 4 -74.76 -21.94 -76.55
CA GLU A 4 -73.61 -22.69 -76.02
C GLU A 4 -72.30 -21.88 -76.10
N ALA A 5 -72.12 -21.06 -77.14
CA ALA A 5 -70.97 -20.17 -77.26
C ALA A 5 -70.95 -19.06 -76.18
N LEU A 6 -72.12 -18.56 -75.77
CA LEU A 6 -72.25 -17.56 -74.70
C LEU A 6 -71.93 -18.14 -73.31
N ILE A 7 -72.28 -19.40 -73.06
CA ILE A 7 -71.98 -20.10 -71.81
C ILE A 7 -70.48 -20.40 -71.69
N ILE A 8 -69.84 -20.84 -72.78
CA ILE A 8 -68.40 -21.10 -72.80
C ILE A 8 -67.60 -19.79 -72.66
N ALA A 9 -68.02 -18.71 -73.33
CA ALA A 9 -67.37 -17.41 -73.21
C ALA A 9 -67.48 -16.83 -71.78
N SER A 10 -68.63 -16.98 -71.12
CA SER A 10 -68.81 -16.54 -69.73
C SER A 10 -68.01 -17.39 -68.74
N LEU A 11 -67.93 -18.72 -68.93
CA LEU A 11 -67.05 -19.60 -68.15
C LEU A 11 -65.57 -19.25 -68.31
N LEU A 12 -65.11 -18.91 -69.53
CA LEU A 12 -63.72 -18.50 -69.78
C LEU A 12 -63.39 -17.13 -69.18
N ILE A 13 -64.34 -16.18 -69.16
CA ILE A 13 -64.16 -14.88 -68.52
C ILE A 13 -64.12 -15.03 -66.99
N LEU A 14 -64.99 -15.86 -66.41
CA LEU A 14 -64.98 -16.17 -64.98
C LEU A 14 -63.68 -16.87 -64.56
N CYS A 15 -63.23 -17.86 -65.34
CA CYS A 15 -62.00 -18.60 -65.07
C CYS A 15 -60.73 -17.75 -65.27
N GLY A 16 -60.73 -16.83 -66.24
CA GLY A 16 -59.65 -15.85 -66.44
C GLY A 16 -59.56 -14.81 -65.30
N CYS A 17 -60.70 -14.31 -64.83
CA CYS A 17 -60.75 -13.39 -63.69
C CYS A 17 -60.31 -14.06 -62.38
N GLU A 18 -60.63 -15.33 -62.19
CA GLU A 18 -60.24 -16.09 -61.00
C GLU A 18 -58.72 -16.37 -60.98
N SER A 19 -58.14 -16.71 -62.14
CA SER A 19 -56.68 -16.86 -62.31
C SER A 19 -55.91 -15.56 -62.04
N ASP A 20 -56.39 -14.41 -62.51
CA ASP A 20 -55.75 -13.12 -62.26
C ASP A 20 -55.87 -12.67 -60.81
N ARG A 21 -57.02 -12.95 -60.16
CA ARG A 21 -57.22 -12.69 -58.73
C ARG A 21 -56.28 -13.54 -57.87
N GLU A 22 -56.14 -14.82 -58.18
CA GLU A 22 -55.25 -15.72 -57.43
C GLU A 22 -53.77 -15.34 -57.60
N ARG A 23 -53.37 -14.89 -58.81
CA ARG A 23 -52.04 -14.34 -59.05
C ARG A 23 -51.81 -13.06 -58.26
N MET A 24 -52.78 -12.15 -58.20
CA MET A 24 -52.69 -10.92 -57.41
C MET A 24 -52.52 -11.21 -55.92
N ILE A 25 -53.31 -12.15 -55.37
CA ILE A 25 -53.19 -12.58 -53.96
C ILE A 25 -51.78 -13.09 -53.68
N LYS A 26 -51.23 -13.98 -54.51
CA LYS A 26 -49.86 -14.51 -54.34
C LYS A 26 -48.78 -13.42 -54.38
N VAL A 27 -48.97 -12.38 -55.19
CA VAL A 27 -48.04 -11.23 -55.24
C VAL A 27 -48.12 -10.42 -53.95
N ILE A 28 -49.33 -10.18 -53.43
CA ILE A 28 -49.53 -9.46 -52.16
C ILE A 28 -48.95 -10.27 -51.00
N GLU A 29 -49.27 -11.56 -50.88
CA GLU A 29 -48.72 -12.45 -49.84
C GLU A 29 -47.20 -12.49 -49.89
N LYS A 30 -46.60 -12.52 -51.09
CA LYS A 30 -45.14 -12.43 -51.25
C LYS A 30 -44.61 -11.10 -50.71
N ARG A 31 -45.31 -9.99 -50.96
CA ARG A 31 -44.90 -8.67 -50.44
C ARG A 31 -45.01 -8.61 -48.92
N ILE A 32 -46.07 -9.15 -48.34
CA ILE A 32 -46.25 -9.29 -46.89
C ILE A 32 -45.06 -10.08 -46.31
N ALA A 33 -44.77 -11.26 -46.88
CA ALA A 33 -43.67 -12.10 -46.43
C ALA A 33 -42.32 -11.39 -46.52
N THR A 34 -42.04 -10.64 -47.60
CA THR A 34 -40.78 -9.88 -47.72
C THR A 34 -40.66 -8.78 -46.67
N THR A 35 -41.74 -8.06 -46.36
CA THR A 35 -41.71 -7.01 -45.34
C THR A 35 -41.55 -7.59 -43.93
N LEU A 36 -42.19 -8.72 -43.64
CA LEU A 36 -42.10 -9.39 -42.33
C LEU A 36 -40.70 -9.93 -42.04
N HIS A 37 -40.00 -10.45 -43.05
CA HIS A 37 -38.68 -11.08 -42.90
C HIS A 37 -37.51 -10.12 -43.17
N GLN A 38 -37.80 -8.85 -43.42
CA GLN A 38 -36.75 -7.85 -43.63
C GLN A 38 -36.00 -7.59 -42.32
N ASP A 39 -34.67 -7.62 -42.37
CA ASP A 39 -33.85 -7.27 -41.21
C ASP A 39 -34.01 -5.77 -40.89
N TRP A 40 -34.37 -5.47 -39.64
CA TRP A 40 -34.58 -4.12 -39.16
C TRP A 40 -33.29 -3.42 -38.72
N ARG A 41 -32.12 -4.05 -38.86
CA ARG A 41 -30.82 -3.43 -38.54
C ARG A 41 -30.61 -2.11 -39.27
N ASP A 42 -30.97 -2.01 -40.54
CA ASP A 42 -30.73 -0.81 -41.34
C ASP A 42 -31.85 0.25 -41.21
N GLY A 43 -32.89 -0.06 -40.44
CA GLY A 43 -34.07 0.80 -40.28
C GLY A 43 -35.36 -0.02 -40.35
N ILE A 44 -36.40 0.46 -39.68
CA ILE A 44 -37.73 -0.15 -39.77
C ILE A 44 -38.41 0.36 -41.05
N PRO A 45 -38.86 -0.52 -41.96
CA PRO A 45 -39.48 -0.12 -43.23
C PRO A 45 -40.93 0.33 -43.01
N LEU A 46 -41.12 1.51 -42.42
CA LEU A 46 -42.43 2.02 -42.00
C LEU A 46 -43.42 2.22 -43.17
N ASP A 47 -42.94 2.59 -44.35
CA ASP A 47 -43.77 2.75 -45.56
C ASP A 47 -44.32 1.43 -46.08
N ASP A 48 -43.48 0.39 -46.13
CA ASP A 48 -43.90 -0.95 -46.55
C ASP A 48 -44.86 -1.55 -45.52
N LEU A 49 -44.61 -1.37 -44.23
CA LEU A 49 -45.51 -1.80 -43.15
C LEU A 49 -46.88 -1.12 -43.24
N ALA A 50 -46.93 0.19 -43.55
CA ALA A 50 -48.19 0.90 -43.74
C ALA A 50 -48.96 0.37 -44.95
N THR A 51 -48.26 0.07 -46.04
CA THR A 51 -48.85 -0.47 -47.28
C THR A 51 -49.39 -1.88 -47.07
N VAL A 52 -48.59 -2.76 -46.45
CA VAL A 52 -48.95 -4.15 -46.13
C VAL A 52 -50.12 -4.20 -45.17
N ARG A 53 -50.16 -3.30 -44.19
CA ARG A 53 -51.33 -3.16 -43.30
C ARG A 53 -52.59 -2.76 -44.05
N GLY A 54 -52.48 -1.91 -45.06
CA GLY A 54 -53.58 -1.57 -45.95
C GLY A 54 -54.17 -2.80 -46.64
N TYR A 55 -53.32 -3.71 -47.14
CA TYR A 55 -53.78 -4.97 -47.74
C TYR A 55 -54.45 -5.88 -46.71
N CYS A 56 -53.86 -6.05 -45.52
CA CYS A 56 -54.46 -6.86 -44.45
C CYS A 56 -55.79 -6.30 -43.93
N GLY A 57 -55.99 -4.98 -43.97
CA GLY A 57 -57.27 -4.35 -43.64
C GLY A 57 -58.36 -4.61 -44.70
N GLN A 58 -57.97 -4.78 -45.96
CA GLN A 58 -58.90 -5.10 -47.06
C GLN A 58 -59.17 -6.60 -47.18
N MET A 59 -58.16 -7.43 -46.90
CA MET A 59 -58.20 -8.89 -47.03
C MET A 59 -57.53 -9.53 -45.79
N PRO A 60 -58.27 -9.73 -44.69
CA PRO A 60 -57.72 -10.23 -43.44
C PRO A 60 -57.28 -11.70 -43.50
N GLU A 61 -57.78 -12.46 -44.49
CA GLU A 61 -57.47 -13.88 -44.69
C GLU A 61 -56.11 -14.12 -45.38
N LEU A 62 -55.39 -13.06 -45.77
CA LEU A 62 -54.07 -13.17 -46.39
C LEU A 62 -53.05 -13.75 -45.41
N LYS A 63 -52.19 -14.66 -45.91
CA LYS A 63 -51.11 -15.23 -45.09
C LYS A 63 -50.13 -14.13 -44.63
N GLY A 64 -49.82 -14.13 -43.34
CA GLY A 64 -48.89 -13.20 -42.70
C GLY A 64 -49.52 -11.94 -42.09
N CYS A 65 -50.85 -11.76 -42.19
CA CYS A 65 -51.50 -10.61 -41.56
C CYS A 65 -51.51 -10.69 -40.02
N GLU A 66 -51.52 -11.88 -39.42
CA GLU A 66 -51.37 -12.07 -37.97
C GLU A 66 -49.95 -11.69 -37.51
N ASP A 67 -48.92 -12.16 -38.21
CA ASP A 67 -47.52 -11.82 -37.92
C ASP A 67 -47.26 -10.31 -38.06
N LEU A 68 -47.90 -9.67 -39.05
CA LEU A 68 -47.85 -8.22 -39.22
C LEU A 68 -48.45 -7.50 -38.00
N GLN A 69 -49.59 -7.98 -37.50
CA GLN A 69 -50.23 -7.41 -36.33
C GLN A 69 -49.31 -7.49 -35.11
N ALA A 70 -48.61 -8.61 -34.91
CA ALA A 70 -47.62 -8.76 -33.85
C ALA A 70 -46.43 -7.80 -34.00
N GLN A 71 -45.93 -7.59 -35.22
CA GLN A 71 -44.87 -6.61 -35.48
C GLN A 71 -45.32 -5.17 -35.23
N LEU A 72 -46.57 -4.82 -35.58
CA LEU A 72 -47.14 -3.51 -35.30
C LEU A 72 -47.32 -3.28 -33.80
N GLU A 73 -47.68 -4.32 -33.04
CA GLU A 73 -47.73 -4.29 -31.59
C GLU A 73 -46.33 -4.13 -30.97
N ASP A 74 -45.32 -4.81 -31.49
CA ASP A 74 -43.92 -4.64 -31.06
C ASP A 74 -43.43 -3.18 -31.27
N ILE A 75 -43.76 -2.57 -32.42
CA ILE A 75 -43.46 -1.16 -32.70
C ILE A 75 -44.24 -0.23 -31.77
N SER A 76 -45.50 -0.52 -31.46
CA SER A 76 -46.31 0.32 -30.57
C SER A 76 -45.83 0.25 -29.12
N ILE A 77 -45.44 -0.94 -28.63
CA ILE A 77 -44.81 -1.10 -27.31
C ILE A 77 -43.49 -0.33 -27.27
N SER A 78 -42.69 -0.44 -28.33
CA SER A 78 -41.42 0.31 -28.46
C SER A 78 -41.64 1.82 -28.39
N LEU A 79 -42.65 2.33 -29.10
CA LEU A 79 -43.00 3.74 -29.10
C LEU A 79 -43.48 4.21 -27.72
N ALA A 80 -44.39 3.46 -27.09
CA ALA A 80 -44.91 3.78 -25.76
C ALA A 80 -43.79 3.79 -24.71
N SER A 81 -42.91 2.79 -24.73
CA SER A 81 -41.76 2.67 -23.82
C SER A 81 -40.79 3.85 -23.98
N CYS A 82 -40.48 4.22 -25.22
CA CYS A 82 -39.59 5.35 -25.50
C CYS A 82 -40.24 6.73 -25.27
N GLN A 83 -41.56 6.83 -25.30
CA GLN A 83 -42.28 8.03 -24.87
C GLN A 83 -42.25 8.19 -23.35
N ALA A 84 -42.35 7.08 -22.61
CA ALA A 84 -42.25 7.08 -21.15
C ALA A 84 -40.81 7.41 -20.68
N ASP A 85 -39.79 6.90 -21.37
CA ASP A 85 -38.38 7.18 -21.08
C ASP A 85 -37.64 7.79 -22.29
N GLN A 86 -37.64 9.12 -22.34
CA GLN A 86 -36.93 9.89 -23.35
C GLN A 86 -35.46 10.17 -23.00
N SER A 87 -34.90 9.46 -22.02
CA SER A 87 -33.54 9.75 -21.61
C SER A 87 -32.56 9.41 -22.74
N SER A 88 -32.65 8.22 -23.36
CA SER A 88 -31.69 7.72 -24.37
C SER A 88 -31.79 8.39 -25.75
N THR A 89 -30.67 8.42 -26.48
CA THR A 89 -30.62 8.93 -27.86
C THR A 89 -31.48 8.09 -28.80
N LEU A 90 -31.47 6.76 -28.59
CA LEU A 90 -32.33 5.81 -29.28
C LEU A 90 -33.81 6.19 -29.12
N CYS A 91 -34.30 6.38 -27.90
CA CYS A 91 -35.72 6.66 -27.69
C CYS A 91 -36.16 8.02 -28.21
N LYS A 92 -35.29 9.04 -28.13
CA LYS A 92 -35.54 10.34 -28.76
C LYS A 92 -35.66 10.22 -30.28
N SER A 93 -34.78 9.44 -30.91
CA SER A 93 -34.78 9.23 -32.35
C SER A 93 -35.99 8.39 -32.80
N PHE A 94 -36.20 7.23 -32.16
CA PHE A 94 -37.30 6.31 -32.44
C PHE A 94 -38.66 6.99 -32.32
N THR A 95 -38.89 7.69 -31.20
CA THR A 95 -40.13 8.45 -30.99
C THR A 95 -40.30 9.49 -32.08
N ARG A 96 -39.25 10.25 -32.43
CA ARG A 96 -39.33 11.29 -33.46
C ARG A 96 -39.68 10.73 -34.84
N VAL A 97 -39.10 9.59 -35.22
CA VAL A 97 -39.35 8.97 -36.54
C VAL A 97 -40.74 8.36 -36.59
N VAL A 98 -41.08 7.49 -35.62
CA VAL A 98 -42.32 6.73 -35.66
C VAL A 98 -43.54 7.62 -35.38
N SER A 99 -43.48 8.53 -34.40
CA SER A 99 -44.63 9.41 -34.08
C SER A 99 -45.00 10.39 -35.18
N LYS A 100 -44.05 10.75 -36.06
CA LYS A 100 -44.29 11.62 -37.22
C LYS A 100 -44.72 10.86 -38.46
N HIS A 101 -44.54 9.54 -38.47
CA HIS A 101 -44.90 8.70 -39.60
C HIS A 101 -46.42 8.43 -39.60
N PRO A 102 -47.10 8.38 -40.77
CA PRO A 102 -48.52 8.09 -40.86
C PRO A 102 -48.95 6.78 -40.18
N ILE A 103 -48.05 5.80 -40.16
CA ILE A 103 -48.28 4.50 -39.51
C ILE A 103 -48.59 4.62 -38.01
N SER A 104 -48.16 5.69 -37.34
CA SER A 104 -48.43 5.91 -35.92
C SER A 104 -49.92 5.94 -35.59
N SER A 105 -50.74 6.51 -36.48
CA SER A 105 -52.20 6.55 -36.34
C SER A 105 -52.85 5.17 -36.44
N LEU A 106 -52.15 4.23 -37.07
CA LEU A 106 -52.61 2.88 -37.24
C LEU A 106 -52.18 2.02 -36.03
N LEU A 107 -51.06 2.30 -35.38
CA LEU A 107 -50.53 1.47 -34.28
C LEU A 107 -51.58 1.22 -33.17
N PRO A 108 -51.68 -0.03 -32.64
CA PRO A 108 -52.56 -0.31 -31.52
C PRO A 108 -52.11 0.47 -30.27
N LYS A 109 -53.06 0.79 -29.40
CA LYS A 109 -52.75 1.40 -28.11
C LYS A 109 -52.20 0.34 -27.16
N THR A 110 -50.93 0.45 -26.81
CA THR A 110 -50.23 -0.48 -25.92
C THR A 110 -49.64 0.26 -24.72
N TYR A 111 -49.40 -0.49 -23.64
CA TYR A 111 -48.74 0.03 -22.45
C TYR A 111 -47.22 0.02 -22.62
N PRO A 112 -46.51 0.99 -22.00
CA PRO A 112 -45.05 1.01 -22.01
C PRO A 112 -44.49 -0.18 -21.21
N VAL A 113 -43.36 -0.70 -21.68
CA VAL A 113 -42.53 -1.68 -20.97
C VAL A 113 -41.28 -0.98 -20.47
N GLU A 114 -40.81 -1.34 -19.28
CA GLU A 114 -39.63 -0.72 -18.69
C GLU A 114 -38.37 -1.01 -19.53
N LEU A 115 -37.62 0.05 -19.85
CA LEU A 115 -36.39 -0.07 -20.59
C LEU A 115 -35.20 -0.39 -19.66
N PRO A 116 -34.19 -1.14 -20.14
CA PRO A 116 -33.05 -1.48 -19.31
C PRO A 116 -32.24 -0.24 -18.87
N HIS A 117 -32.19 0.01 -17.56
CA HIS A 117 -31.48 1.14 -16.96
C HIS A 117 -30.06 0.79 -16.48
N THR A 118 -29.59 -0.44 -16.71
CA THR A 118 -28.23 -0.89 -16.39
C THR A 118 -27.51 -1.37 -17.64
N PRO A 119 -26.17 -1.30 -17.73
CA PRO A 119 -25.45 -1.75 -18.93
C PRO A 119 -25.40 -3.29 -19.07
N PHE A 120 -25.89 -4.04 -18.08
CA PHE A 120 -25.78 -5.49 -17.98
C PHE A 120 -26.99 -6.26 -18.53
N TYR A 121 -27.83 -5.63 -19.35
CA TYR A 121 -28.98 -6.28 -19.96
C TYR A 121 -28.59 -7.21 -21.12
N TRP A 122 -29.31 -8.32 -21.29
CA TRP A 122 -29.06 -9.30 -22.35
C TRP A 122 -29.83 -9.01 -23.64
N ALA A 123 -31.05 -8.50 -23.51
CA ALA A 123 -31.93 -8.17 -24.63
C ALA A 123 -32.81 -6.95 -24.29
N MET A 124 -33.28 -6.27 -25.33
CA MET A 124 -34.33 -5.26 -25.27
C MET A 124 -35.70 -5.93 -25.16
N PRO A 125 -36.71 -5.22 -24.62
CA PRO A 125 -38.06 -5.77 -24.46
C PRO A 125 -38.81 -6.01 -25.78
N THR A 126 -38.36 -5.39 -26.88
CA THR A 126 -38.99 -5.48 -28.20
C THR A 126 -37.96 -5.70 -29.30
N ALA A 127 -38.38 -6.35 -30.39
CA ALA A 127 -37.52 -6.62 -31.53
C ALA A 127 -37.11 -5.33 -32.27
N ALA A 128 -38.03 -4.36 -32.37
CA ALA A 128 -37.80 -3.04 -32.94
C ALA A 128 -36.69 -2.27 -32.20
N LEU A 129 -36.71 -2.27 -30.86
CA LEU A 129 -35.66 -1.62 -30.08
C LEU A 129 -34.36 -2.43 -30.12
N GLN A 130 -34.44 -3.77 -30.10
CA GLN A 130 -33.27 -4.63 -30.17
C GLN A 130 -32.48 -4.41 -31.48
N ALA A 131 -33.17 -4.32 -32.61
CA ALA A 131 -32.55 -4.11 -33.91
C ALA A 131 -31.81 -2.77 -34.00
N GLN A 132 -32.34 -1.73 -33.34
CA GLN A 132 -31.78 -0.38 -33.37
C GLN A 132 -30.82 -0.07 -32.21
N ALA A 133 -30.77 -0.92 -31.17
CA ALA A 133 -29.97 -0.70 -29.96
C ALA A 133 -28.48 -0.48 -30.25
N ALA A 134 -27.93 -1.22 -31.22
CA ALA A 134 -26.53 -1.12 -31.61
C ALA A 134 -26.24 0.20 -32.37
N ASN A 135 -27.11 0.58 -33.30
CA ASN A 135 -26.94 1.78 -34.13
C ASN A 135 -26.92 3.07 -33.32
N PHE A 136 -27.68 3.11 -32.23
CA PHE A 136 -27.75 4.26 -31.34
C PHE A 136 -26.87 4.10 -30.09
N GLU A 137 -25.97 3.10 -30.07
CA GLU A 137 -25.09 2.80 -28.94
C GLU A 137 -25.83 2.78 -27.59
N TYR A 138 -27.05 2.24 -27.53
CA TYR A 138 -27.92 2.37 -26.35
C TYR A 138 -27.24 1.85 -25.07
N ARG A 139 -26.47 0.77 -25.17
CA ARG A 139 -25.71 0.22 -24.03
C ARG A 139 -24.69 1.24 -23.49
N ARG A 140 -24.08 2.07 -24.33
CA ARG A 140 -23.14 3.12 -23.92
C ARG A 140 -23.86 4.26 -23.22
N ASP A 141 -25.00 4.71 -23.75
CA ASP A 141 -25.86 5.73 -23.13
C ASP A 141 -26.28 5.31 -21.71
N VAL A 142 -26.72 4.06 -21.56
CA VAL A 142 -27.11 3.49 -20.26
C VAL A 142 -25.90 3.32 -19.34
N ALA A 143 -24.76 2.84 -19.86
CA ALA A 143 -23.53 2.69 -19.08
C ALA A 143 -23.07 4.04 -18.49
N TYR A 144 -23.13 5.11 -19.27
CA TYR A 144 -22.75 6.45 -18.82
C TYR A 144 -23.66 6.94 -17.68
N ARG A 145 -24.99 6.77 -17.81
CA ARG A 145 -25.94 7.16 -16.76
C ARG A 145 -25.80 6.32 -15.50
N TRP A 146 -25.67 5.01 -15.68
CA TRP A 146 -25.44 4.08 -14.59
C TRP A 146 -24.16 4.44 -13.83
N TRP A 147 -23.08 4.74 -14.56
CA TRP A 147 -21.83 5.20 -13.96
C TRP A 147 -22.01 6.50 -13.19
N ILE A 148 -22.70 7.50 -13.75
CA ILE A 148 -22.96 8.76 -13.02
C ILE A 148 -23.74 8.49 -11.73
N ALA A 149 -24.81 7.70 -11.80
CA ALA A 149 -25.65 7.38 -10.66
C ALA A 149 -24.90 6.60 -9.57
N CYS A 150 -24.01 5.67 -9.96
CA CYS A 150 -23.25 4.85 -9.02
C CYS A 150 -21.90 5.46 -8.60
N SER A 151 -21.38 6.45 -9.34
CA SER A 151 -20.09 7.09 -9.05
C SER A 151 -19.94 7.62 -7.61
N PRO A 152 -20.94 8.27 -6.97
CA PRO A 152 -20.77 8.71 -5.58
C PRO A 152 -20.63 7.54 -4.60
N LEU A 153 -21.30 6.41 -4.86
CA LEU A 153 -21.17 5.21 -4.04
C LEU A 153 -19.78 4.59 -4.20
N PHE A 154 -19.27 4.49 -5.42
CA PHE A 154 -17.92 3.98 -5.65
C PHE A 154 -16.84 4.89 -5.04
N LEU A 155 -16.96 6.21 -5.20
CA LEU A 155 -16.02 7.17 -4.63
C LEU A 155 -16.02 7.15 -3.11
N SER A 156 -17.19 7.02 -2.47
CA SER A 156 -17.29 6.92 -1.01
C SER A 156 -16.69 5.60 -0.49
N CYS A 157 -16.94 4.47 -1.17
CA CYS A 157 -16.30 3.19 -0.83
C CYS A 157 -14.77 3.27 -0.95
N ILE A 158 -14.25 3.87 -2.02
CA ILE A 158 -12.81 4.07 -2.22
C ILE A 158 -12.23 4.97 -1.13
N ALA A 159 -12.89 6.08 -0.81
CA ALA A 159 -12.45 6.98 0.25
C ALA A 159 -12.41 6.28 1.62
N LEU A 160 -13.41 5.45 1.93
CA LEU A 160 -13.45 4.68 3.16
C LEU A 160 -12.33 3.63 3.21
N PHE A 161 -12.06 2.95 2.09
CA PHE A 161 -10.94 2.02 1.99
C PHE A 161 -9.59 2.72 2.24
N ILE A 162 -9.36 3.87 1.60
CA ILE A 162 -8.14 4.67 1.81
C ILE A 162 -8.03 5.11 3.27
N ALA A 163 -9.13 5.54 3.89
CA ALA A 163 -9.14 5.93 5.29
C ALA A 163 -8.77 4.76 6.23
N VAL A 164 -9.37 3.59 6.03
CA VAL A 164 -9.09 2.38 6.81
C VAL A 164 -7.63 1.96 6.67
N VAL A 165 -7.13 1.88 5.43
CA VAL A 165 -5.74 1.52 5.16
C VAL A 165 -4.77 2.53 5.79
N SER A 166 -5.07 3.83 5.69
CA SER A 166 -4.23 4.88 6.27
C SER A 166 -4.19 4.83 7.80
N ILE A 167 -5.34 4.59 8.44
CA ILE A 167 -5.43 4.42 9.90
C ILE A 167 -4.65 3.19 10.34
N TRP A 168 -4.79 2.07 9.62
CA TRP A 168 -4.07 0.84 9.92
C TRP A 168 -2.55 1.01 9.78
N PHE A 169 -2.09 1.64 8.70
CA PHE A 169 -0.66 1.92 8.50
C PHE A 169 -0.11 2.92 9.53
N GLY A 170 -0.92 3.93 9.89
CA GLY A 170 -0.58 4.94 10.90
C GLY A 170 -0.42 4.34 12.30
N SER A 171 -1.39 3.53 12.72
CA SER A 171 -1.37 2.84 14.02
C SER A 171 -0.19 1.86 14.13
N SER A 172 0.02 1.02 13.11
CA SER A 172 1.16 0.08 13.09
C SER A 172 2.51 0.81 13.20
N ARG A 173 2.68 1.93 12.50
CA ARG A 173 3.90 2.75 12.61
C ARG A 173 4.05 3.39 13.99
N TRP A 174 2.95 3.80 14.61
CA TRP A 174 2.98 4.41 15.93
C TRP A 174 3.37 3.38 17.01
N GLU A 175 2.81 2.18 16.94
CA GLU A 175 3.18 1.07 17.81
C GLU A 175 4.64 0.66 17.63
N ALA A 176 5.11 0.55 16.39
CA ALA A 176 6.53 0.26 16.11
C ALA A 176 7.47 1.33 16.67
N LYS A 177 7.10 2.62 16.57
CA LYS A 177 7.87 3.72 17.18
C LYS A 177 7.87 3.63 18.71
N LYS A 178 6.74 3.30 19.33
CA LYS A 178 6.62 3.14 20.78
C LYS A 178 7.51 2.00 21.29
N LEU A 179 7.51 0.86 20.61
CA LEU A 179 8.38 -0.27 20.91
C LEU A 179 9.87 0.08 20.77
N ARG A 180 10.27 0.79 19.71
CA ARG A 180 11.65 1.26 19.54
C ARG A 180 12.09 2.20 20.66
N ARG A 181 11.25 3.14 21.07
CA ARG A 181 11.54 4.04 22.21
C ARG A 181 11.71 3.27 23.52
N ALA A 182 10.84 2.29 23.78
CA ALA A 182 10.95 1.45 24.97
C ALA A 182 12.26 0.63 24.97
N ALA A 183 12.62 0.03 23.83
CA ALA A 183 13.88 -0.70 23.68
C ALA A 183 15.11 0.19 23.87
N GLN A 184 15.10 1.41 23.33
CA GLN A 184 16.18 2.39 23.54
C GLN A 184 16.33 2.78 25.01
N LEU A 185 15.23 3.02 25.73
CA LEU A 185 15.27 3.33 27.16
C LEU A 185 15.81 2.14 27.98
N ALA A 186 15.46 0.91 27.61
CA ALA A 186 16.01 -0.28 28.26
C ALA A 186 17.52 -0.41 28.02
N GLN A 187 18.00 -0.19 26.78
CA GLN A 187 19.43 -0.19 26.46
C GLN A 187 20.20 0.91 27.19
N GLN A 188 19.63 2.11 27.34
CA GLN A 188 20.27 3.17 28.11
C GLN A 188 20.46 2.79 29.57
N ARG A 189 19.47 2.13 30.18
CA ARG A 189 19.58 1.64 31.57
C ARG A 189 20.67 0.59 31.73
N THR A 190 20.81 -0.34 30.78
CA THR A 190 21.88 -1.35 30.84
C THR A 190 23.26 -0.73 30.68
N ILE A 191 23.41 0.21 29.74
CA ILE A 191 24.69 0.94 29.54
C ILE A 191 25.07 1.75 30.77
N LEU A 192 24.10 2.44 31.40
CA LEU A 192 24.36 3.19 32.64
C LEU A 192 24.79 2.26 33.77
N ALA A 193 24.09 1.13 33.96
CA ALA A 193 24.46 0.15 34.98
C ALA A 193 25.85 -0.46 34.73
N GLU A 194 26.25 -0.70 33.49
CA GLU A 194 27.60 -1.14 33.14
C GLU A 194 28.65 -0.07 33.43
N ARG A 195 28.37 1.19 33.09
CA ARG A 195 29.28 2.31 33.42
C ARG A 195 29.49 2.46 34.92
N GLU A 196 28.42 2.36 35.71
CA GLU A 196 28.52 2.39 37.18
C GLU A 196 29.37 1.24 37.71
N ARG A 197 29.22 0.02 37.18
CA ARG A 197 30.06 -1.13 37.55
C ARG A 197 31.53 -0.91 37.23
N VAL A 198 31.83 -0.39 36.04
CA VAL A 198 33.22 -0.08 35.63
C VAL A 198 33.79 1.02 36.53
N HIS A 199 33.05 2.10 36.77
CA HIS A 199 33.48 3.19 37.63
C HIS A 199 33.74 2.72 39.07
N HIS A 200 32.88 1.87 39.65
CA HIS A 200 33.13 1.27 40.96
C HIS A 200 34.37 0.37 40.97
N ALA A 201 34.61 -0.39 39.91
CA ALA A 201 35.81 -1.22 39.79
C ALA A 201 37.09 -0.37 39.67
N GLU A 202 37.04 0.76 38.97
CA GLU A 202 38.16 1.70 38.87
C GLU A 202 38.47 2.37 40.22
N LEU A 203 37.44 2.84 40.93
CA LEU A 203 37.61 3.38 42.28
C LEU A 203 38.21 2.34 43.24
N ALA A 204 37.77 1.09 43.17
CA ALA A 204 38.33 0.02 43.99
C ALA A 204 39.81 -0.25 43.67
N ARG A 205 40.20 -0.22 42.38
CA ARG A 205 41.62 -0.35 41.98
C ARG A 205 42.46 0.81 42.47
N ALA A 206 41.97 2.04 42.33
CA ALA A 206 42.66 3.23 42.83
C ALA A 206 42.88 3.17 44.34
N HIS A 207 41.89 2.69 45.11
CA HIS A 207 42.06 2.46 46.55
C HIS A 207 43.14 1.42 46.86
N ILE A 208 43.16 0.29 46.16
CA ILE A 208 44.19 -0.75 46.35
C ILE A 208 45.58 -0.21 46.02
N GLU A 209 45.71 0.58 44.96
CA GLU A 209 46.97 1.20 44.56
C GLU A 209 47.44 2.25 45.59
N ALA A 210 46.54 3.09 46.09
CA ALA A 210 46.84 4.04 47.17
C ALA A 210 47.26 3.33 48.47
N GLU A 211 46.58 2.25 48.85
CA GLU A 211 46.97 1.43 50.00
C GLU A 211 48.36 0.80 49.83
N ARG A 212 48.69 0.32 48.61
CA ARG A 212 50.02 -0.21 48.31
C ARG A 212 51.08 0.87 48.41
N GLN A 213 50.84 2.06 47.86
CA GLN A 213 51.77 3.19 47.96
C GLN A 213 51.99 3.59 49.42
N ALA A 214 50.93 3.72 50.21
CA ALA A 214 51.04 4.03 51.63
C ALA A 214 51.81 2.95 52.42
N ARG A 215 51.68 1.66 52.05
CA ARG A 215 52.51 0.59 52.64
C ARG A 215 53.98 0.73 52.25
N LEU A 216 54.27 0.99 50.98
CA LEU A 216 55.64 1.19 50.49
C LEU A 216 56.31 2.40 51.18
N GLU A 217 55.58 3.50 51.38
CA GLU A 217 56.07 4.67 52.12
C GLU A 217 56.36 4.35 53.58
N ARG A 218 55.51 3.56 54.26
CA ARG A 218 55.76 3.10 55.63
C ARG A 218 56.99 2.20 55.71
N GLU A 219 57.14 1.26 54.79
CA GLU A 219 58.32 0.39 54.72
C GLU A 219 59.60 1.19 54.44
N ALA A 220 59.54 2.19 53.56
CA ALA A 220 60.65 3.10 53.32
C ALA A 220 61.01 3.90 54.59
N GLY A 221 60.03 4.42 55.33
CA GLY A 221 60.26 5.11 56.59
C GLY A 221 60.89 4.21 57.67
N ILE A 222 60.46 2.94 57.76
CA ILE A 222 61.07 1.96 58.68
C ILE A 222 62.51 1.63 58.24
N ALA A 223 62.76 1.50 56.94
CA ALA A 223 64.09 1.26 56.41
C ALA A 223 65.04 2.43 56.70
N GLU A 224 64.57 3.66 56.58
CA GLU A 224 65.33 4.87 56.92
C GLU A 224 65.64 4.93 58.43
N GLN A 225 64.66 4.63 59.30
CA GLN A 225 64.90 4.52 60.73
C GLN A 225 65.94 3.45 61.08
N ARG A 226 65.92 2.30 60.41
CA ARG A 226 66.95 1.26 60.57
C ARG A 226 68.32 1.72 60.12
N ARG A 227 68.43 2.50 59.04
CA ARG A 227 69.70 3.09 58.58
C ARG A 227 70.26 4.06 59.62
N ILE A 228 69.41 4.93 60.17
CA ILE A 228 69.82 5.89 61.21
C ILE A 228 70.27 5.13 62.47
N ALA A 229 69.52 4.12 62.91
CA ALA A 229 69.89 3.29 64.05
C ALA A 229 71.23 2.56 63.84
N ALA A 230 71.45 1.98 62.65
CA ALA A 230 72.71 1.33 62.29
C ALA A 230 73.88 2.32 62.22
N GLN A 231 73.66 3.54 61.72
CA GLN A 231 74.65 4.61 61.74
C GLN A 231 75.03 4.99 63.18
N GLN A 232 74.05 5.21 64.05
CA GLN A 232 74.29 5.50 65.47
C GLN A 232 75.03 4.37 66.18
N GLU A 233 74.71 3.10 65.87
CA GLU A 233 75.42 1.95 66.42
C GLU A 233 76.87 1.89 65.90
N SER A 234 77.10 2.19 64.62
CA SER A 234 78.46 2.27 64.06
C SER A 234 79.28 3.41 64.65
N GLU A 235 78.66 4.57 64.93
CA GLU A 235 79.30 5.71 65.60
C GLU A 235 79.65 5.37 67.05
N ARG A 236 78.78 4.64 67.76
CA ARG A 236 79.08 4.14 69.11
C ARG A 236 80.26 3.17 69.11
N LEU A 237 80.27 2.21 68.19
CA LEU A 237 81.37 1.26 68.06
C LEU A 237 82.69 1.97 67.68
N ALA A 238 82.63 2.99 66.82
CA ALA A 238 83.80 3.81 66.48
C ALA A 238 84.29 4.64 67.67
N ALA A 239 83.38 5.22 68.47
CA ALA A 239 83.72 5.96 69.68
C ALA A 239 84.33 5.05 70.75
N GLU A 240 83.81 3.84 70.94
CA GLU A 240 84.39 2.84 71.84
C GLU A 240 85.77 2.37 71.37
N ALA A 241 85.95 2.16 70.05
CA ALA A 241 87.26 1.84 69.48
C ALA A 241 88.27 2.98 69.68
N ALA A 242 87.85 4.23 69.45
CA ALA A 242 88.68 5.42 69.69
C ALA A 242 89.05 5.60 71.18
N ALA A 243 88.12 5.29 72.09
CA ALA A 243 88.39 5.30 73.52
C ALA A 243 89.39 4.21 73.92
N LYS A 244 89.32 3.02 73.31
CA LYS A 244 90.30 1.94 73.52
C LYS A 244 91.68 2.31 72.98
N THR A 245 91.77 2.89 71.78
CA THR A 245 93.06 3.35 71.24
C THR A 245 93.66 4.48 72.09
N ALA A 246 92.83 5.41 72.60
CA ALA A 246 93.31 6.45 73.51
C ALA A 246 93.77 5.89 74.87
N ALA A 247 93.13 4.83 75.38
CA ALA A 247 93.58 4.13 76.58
C ALA A 247 94.91 3.41 76.33
N GLU A 248 95.09 2.77 75.18
CA GLU A 248 96.37 2.16 74.77
C GLU A 248 97.48 3.22 74.60
N GLU A 249 97.19 4.37 74.01
CA GLU A 249 98.13 5.49 73.91
C GLU A 249 98.51 6.07 75.28
N ALA A 250 97.56 6.15 76.22
CA ALA A 250 97.82 6.57 77.60
C ALA A 250 98.67 5.56 78.38
N GLU A 251 98.46 4.25 78.17
CA GLU A 251 99.33 3.21 78.74
C GLU A 251 100.75 3.28 78.16
N VAL A 252 100.90 3.48 76.85
CA VAL A 252 102.21 3.68 76.20
C VAL A 252 102.92 4.95 76.71
N ALA A 253 102.18 6.04 76.92
CA ALA A 253 102.72 7.27 77.52
C ALA A 253 103.18 7.03 78.97
N SER A 254 102.45 6.24 79.77
CA SER A 254 102.85 5.89 81.14
C SER A 254 104.10 5.01 81.20
N LEU A 255 104.28 4.11 80.22
CA LEU A 255 105.48 3.28 80.08
C LEU A 255 106.70 4.11 79.65
N LEU A 256 106.50 5.14 78.81
CA LEU A 256 107.55 6.09 78.43
C LEU A 256 107.96 7.03 79.58
N ASP A 257 107.02 7.44 80.44
CA ASP A 257 107.31 8.25 81.64
C ASP A 257 107.99 7.43 82.76
N ALA A 258 107.61 6.15 82.89
CA ALA A 258 108.30 5.19 83.77
C ALA A 258 109.74 4.88 83.31
N ALA A 259 110.02 4.92 81.99
CA ALA A 259 111.37 4.79 81.45
C ALA A 259 112.27 6.02 81.72
N CYS A 260 111.70 7.23 81.83
CA CYS A 260 112.46 8.47 82.01
C CYS A 260 112.84 8.81 83.46
N THR A 261 112.27 8.14 84.47
CA THR A 261 112.53 8.42 85.90
C THR A 261 113.53 7.46 86.57
N SER A 262 114.09 6.49 85.84
CA SER A 262 115.02 5.46 86.38
C SER A 262 116.52 5.79 86.28
N THR A 263 116.94 6.97 85.81
CA THR A 263 118.39 7.29 85.73
C THR A 263 118.72 8.74 86.04
N LYS A 264 118.82 9.08 87.34
CA LYS A 264 119.62 10.23 87.82
C LYS A 264 120.23 9.94 89.19
N GLY A 265 121.53 9.60 89.22
CA GLY A 265 122.33 9.67 90.45
C GLY A 265 123.77 9.14 90.38
N LYS A 266 124.75 10.08 90.32
CA LYS A 266 126.21 10.00 90.65
C LYS A 266 127.16 9.39 89.59
N ARG A 267 128.33 9.96 89.20
CA ARG A 267 129.25 10.94 89.83
C ARG A 267 130.39 11.40 88.88
N ARG A 268 130.58 12.73 88.75
CA ARG A 268 131.81 13.59 88.61
C ARG A 268 133.09 13.19 87.80
N LYS A 269 133.44 14.13 86.89
CA LYS A 269 134.68 14.98 86.76
C LYS A 269 135.96 14.55 85.99
N ASN A 270 136.45 15.54 85.21
CA ASN A 270 137.81 15.87 84.71
C ASN A 270 138.22 15.27 83.34
N ALA A 271 138.92 15.95 82.41
CA ALA A 271 139.47 17.31 82.31
C ALA A 271 139.92 17.63 80.86
N SER A 272 139.99 18.94 80.54
CA SER A 272 140.89 19.74 79.64
C SER A 272 141.54 19.13 78.40
N SER A 273 141.91 19.81 77.31
CA SER A 273 142.06 21.22 76.89
C SER A 273 142.07 21.18 75.35
N SER A 274 141.75 22.23 74.61
CA SER A 274 142.76 23.19 74.12
C SER A 274 142.10 24.31 73.31
N HIS A 275 142.85 25.42 73.19
CA HIS A 275 142.95 26.30 72.02
C HIS A 275 141.97 26.14 70.87
#